data_AF-A0A9R0QSY0-F1
#
_entry.id   AF-A0A9R0QSY0-F1
#
_cell.length_a   1.000
_cell.length_b   1.000
_cell.length_c   1.000
_cell.angle_alpha   90.00
_cell.angle_beta   90.00
_cell.angle_gamma   90.00
#
_symmetry.space_group_name_H-M   'P 1'
#
loop_
_entity.id
_entity.type
_entity.pdbx_description
1 polymer ?
#
loop_
_entity_poly.entity_id
_entity_poly.type
_entity_poly.pdbx_seq_one_letter_code
_entity_poly.pdbx_strand_id
1 'polypeptide(L)'
;MGEGNGTAWAGALSPAARYAETGGASLTWENLTAVLPGSGGRPTKKLLQGLYGYAVPGRIVAIMGPSGSGKSTLLDSLWRLARNVLQTGKVLLNGKKRRLDFGAVAYVTQENVLLGTLTVRETVTYSAQLRLPSSMSKAEVRRVVDDTLDEMGLRECAERPIGTWHLRGISGGEKKRLCIALEILTRPRLLFLDEPTSGLDSASAFSVIETLRTLAIDGGRTIVSSVHQPSSEVFALFDDLCLLSSGESVYFGDAKLAPQFFAETGFPCPSRRNPSDHFLRCVNSDFDDVATALKGSMKLQEADLDPLLKYSTTEIRERLVDKYRISDYAMMVRNTIHEISKIGVMEEAVKGSQATWCKQLRTLTKRSYINMYRDFGYYRLRIIIYVLMAICLGTIYYDVGNGYTAIQARASCGGFVSGFMTFMSIGGFPSFIEEMKVFSLERQNGHYGVAAYIISNFLSSMPFLLTMSWASASITYWMVKFRPGFSYFAFFALNLYGGVSVIESLMMIISALVPNFLMGLILGAGVIGIMMLTSGFFRLLPELPKIFWKYPVSYIVYGSWGLKVHTRTTCSGWSSSR
;
A
#
# COMPACT_ATOMS: atom_id res chain seq x y z
N MET A 1 -18.12 -58.35 7.76
CA MET A 1 -19.22 -57.39 7.97
C MET A 1 -18.79 -56.53 9.14
N GLY A 2 -18.09 -55.42 8.98
CA GLY A 2 -18.35 -54.30 8.07
C GLY A 2 -18.92 -53.13 8.87
N GLU A 3 -18.33 -52.81 10.04
CA GLU A 3 -18.67 -51.59 10.79
C GLU A 3 -17.85 -50.43 10.23
N GLY A 4 -18.56 -49.45 9.69
CA GLY A 4 -18.00 -48.27 9.05
C GLY A 4 -17.38 -47.31 10.06
N ASN A 5 -16.16 -46.89 9.76
CA ASN A 5 -15.44 -45.79 10.41
C ASN A 5 -16.06 -44.43 10.03
N GLY A 6 -17.30 -44.21 10.49
CA GLY A 6 -18.04 -42.96 10.31
C GLY A 6 -18.01 -42.07 11.55
N THR A 7 -16.84 -41.65 12.05
CA THR A 7 -16.77 -40.68 13.16
C THR A 7 -15.52 -39.79 13.08
N ALA A 8 -15.46 -38.87 12.12
CA ALA A 8 -14.56 -37.71 12.18
C ALA A 8 -15.28 -36.44 12.69
N TRP A 9 -16.59 -36.50 12.90
CA TRP A 9 -17.46 -35.38 13.30
C TRP A 9 -18.21 -35.64 14.62
N ALA A 10 -17.58 -36.30 15.59
CA ALA A 10 -18.15 -36.45 16.92
C ALA A 10 -18.14 -35.08 17.66
N GLY A 11 -19.15 -34.25 17.39
CA GLY A 11 -19.48 -33.03 18.15
C GLY A 11 -19.40 -31.70 17.41
N ALA A 12 -18.94 -31.64 16.15
CA ALA A 12 -18.84 -30.39 15.39
C ALA A 12 -19.77 -30.40 14.16
N LEU A 13 -20.60 -29.35 14.01
CA LEU A 13 -21.40 -29.11 12.80
C LEU A 13 -20.51 -29.07 11.55
N SER A 14 -20.98 -29.64 10.42
CA SER A 14 -20.27 -29.58 9.14
C SER A 14 -20.10 -28.12 8.67
N PRO A 15 -19.07 -27.81 7.86
CA PRO A 15 -18.82 -26.45 7.36
C PRO A 15 -20.03 -25.85 6.64
N ALA A 16 -20.78 -26.66 5.89
CA ALA A 16 -22.00 -26.26 5.21
C ALA A 16 -23.17 -26.00 6.18
N ALA A 17 -23.30 -26.80 7.24
CA ALA A 17 -24.33 -26.60 8.28
C ALA A 17 -24.08 -25.30 9.08
N ARG A 18 -22.83 -25.00 9.42
CA ARG A 18 -22.47 -23.72 10.08
C ARG A 18 -22.73 -22.51 9.19
N TYR A 19 -22.46 -22.63 7.89
CA TYR A 19 -22.78 -21.58 6.93
C TYR A 19 -24.30 -21.31 6.88
N ALA A 20 -25.12 -22.37 6.94
CA ALA A 20 -26.58 -22.23 6.96
C ALA A 20 -27.10 -21.51 8.22
N GLU A 21 -26.47 -21.67 9.38
CA GLU A 21 -26.87 -21.01 10.63
C GLU A 21 -26.39 -19.55 10.76
N THR A 22 -25.18 -19.25 10.31
CA THR A 22 -24.53 -17.94 10.56
C THR A 22 -24.89 -16.87 9.54
N GLY A 23 -25.35 -17.25 8.34
CA GLY A 23 -25.69 -16.30 7.28
C GLY A 23 -24.52 -15.40 6.83
N GLY A 24 -23.27 -15.80 7.12
CA GLY A 24 -22.05 -15.09 6.73
C GLY A 24 -21.68 -15.28 5.26
N ALA A 25 -20.53 -14.78 4.82
CA ALA A 25 -20.09 -14.92 3.42
C ALA A 25 -19.20 -16.16 3.22
N SER A 26 -19.65 -17.15 2.46
CA SER A 26 -18.82 -18.27 2.00
C SER A 26 -18.18 -17.98 0.65
N LEU A 27 -16.94 -18.44 0.49
CA LEU A 27 -16.17 -18.36 -0.75
C LEU A 27 -15.81 -19.77 -1.20
N THR A 28 -16.06 -20.11 -2.46
CA THR A 28 -15.60 -21.38 -3.04
C THR A 28 -14.89 -21.13 -4.36
N TRP A 29 -13.90 -21.97 -4.67
CA TRP A 29 -13.23 -21.98 -5.96
C TRP A 29 -13.15 -23.39 -6.53
N GLU A 30 -13.45 -23.49 -7.82
CA GLU A 30 -13.54 -24.76 -8.57
C GLU A 30 -12.67 -24.69 -9.81
N ASN A 31 -11.77 -25.67 -9.95
CA ASN A 31 -10.86 -25.80 -11.08
C ASN A 31 -10.10 -24.49 -11.41
N LEU A 32 -9.68 -23.77 -10.37
CA LEU A 32 -9.06 -22.46 -10.51
C LEU A 32 -7.66 -22.60 -11.09
N THR A 33 -7.44 -22.00 -12.26
CA THR A 33 -6.15 -22.00 -12.96
C THR A 33 -5.79 -20.58 -13.32
N ALA A 34 -4.56 -20.18 -13.07
CA ALA A 34 -4.05 -18.83 -13.35
C ALA A 34 -2.75 -18.93 -14.14
N VAL A 35 -2.67 -18.15 -15.22
CA VAL A 35 -1.60 -18.24 -16.21
C VAL A 35 -1.11 -16.85 -16.57
N LEU A 36 0.21 -16.65 -16.53
CA LEU A 36 0.85 -15.44 -17.02
C LEU A 36 1.27 -15.66 -18.48
N PRO A 37 0.62 -15.00 -19.46
CA PRO A 37 1.02 -15.07 -20.86
C PRO A 37 2.43 -14.51 -21.01
N GLY A 38 3.27 -15.24 -21.75
CA GLY A 38 4.61 -14.80 -22.04
C GLY A 38 4.61 -13.57 -22.96
N SER A 39 5.46 -12.58 -22.66
CA SER A 39 5.73 -11.44 -23.54
C SER A 39 7.15 -11.53 -24.09
N GLY A 40 7.34 -11.22 -25.37
CA GLY A 40 8.66 -11.19 -26.02
C GLY A 40 9.33 -12.56 -26.15
N GLY A 41 8.59 -13.59 -26.56
CA GLY A 41 9.13 -14.94 -26.82
C GLY A 41 9.36 -15.82 -25.58
N ARG A 42 9.02 -15.34 -24.39
CA ARG A 42 9.04 -16.16 -23.16
C ARG A 42 7.88 -17.17 -23.16
N PRO A 43 8.07 -18.39 -22.63
CA PRO A 43 6.99 -19.35 -22.50
C PRO A 43 5.93 -18.85 -21.52
N THR A 44 4.69 -19.27 -21.76
CA THR A 44 3.56 -19.00 -20.87
C THR A 44 3.77 -19.69 -19.53
N LYS A 45 3.78 -18.92 -18.44
CA LYS A 45 4.04 -19.44 -17.09
C LYS A 45 2.73 -19.76 -16.40
N LYS A 46 2.49 -21.05 -16.11
CA LYS A 46 1.37 -21.47 -15.25
C LYS A 46 1.70 -21.10 -13.81
N LEU A 47 0.82 -20.36 -13.16
CA LEU A 47 0.98 -19.92 -11.77
C LEU A 47 0.15 -20.78 -10.82
N LEU A 48 -1.05 -21.18 -11.23
CA LEU A 48 -1.99 -22.01 -10.48
C LEU A 48 -2.59 -23.06 -11.42
N GLN A 49 -2.81 -24.28 -10.93
CA GLN A 49 -3.21 -25.44 -11.74
C GLN A 49 -4.37 -26.20 -11.10
N GLY A 50 -5.60 -25.88 -11.54
CA GLY A 50 -6.82 -26.66 -11.23
C GLY A 50 -7.15 -26.79 -9.74
N LEU A 51 -7.06 -25.69 -8.98
CA LEU A 51 -7.31 -25.72 -7.54
C LEU A 51 -8.79 -25.80 -7.17
N TYR A 52 -9.06 -26.51 -6.08
CA TYR A 52 -10.37 -26.61 -5.43
C TYR A 52 -10.23 -26.22 -3.97
N GLY A 53 -11.24 -25.57 -3.41
CA GLY A 53 -11.29 -25.25 -1.99
C GLY A 53 -12.45 -24.34 -1.62
N TYR A 54 -12.58 -24.10 -0.33
CA TYR A 54 -13.63 -23.28 0.24
C TYR A 54 -13.12 -22.43 1.42
N ALA A 55 -13.87 -21.40 1.78
CA ALA A 55 -13.72 -20.66 3.02
C ALA A 55 -15.13 -20.36 3.53
N VAL A 56 -15.40 -20.65 4.80
CA VAL A 56 -16.72 -20.50 5.41
C VAL A 56 -16.69 -19.57 6.63
N PRO A 57 -17.83 -18.97 7.00
CA PRO A 57 -17.91 -18.08 8.16
C PRO A 57 -17.47 -18.76 9.45
N GLY A 58 -16.80 -17.99 10.33
CA GLY A 58 -16.37 -18.50 11.64
C GLY A 58 -15.13 -19.38 11.60
N ARG A 59 -14.45 -19.50 10.46
CA ARG A 59 -13.21 -20.27 10.29
C ARG A 59 -12.11 -19.42 9.66
N ILE A 60 -10.86 -19.77 9.99
CA ILE A 60 -9.67 -19.18 9.37
C ILE A 60 -8.97 -20.21 8.48
N VAL A 61 -8.82 -19.87 7.20
CA VAL A 61 -8.06 -20.66 6.23
C VAL A 61 -6.62 -20.15 6.15
N ALA A 62 -5.65 -21.02 6.41
CA ALA A 62 -4.24 -20.75 6.19
C ALA A 62 -3.78 -21.24 4.81
N ILE A 63 -3.29 -20.34 3.96
CA ILE A 63 -2.61 -20.66 2.71
C ILE A 63 -1.11 -20.72 2.98
N MET A 64 -0.54 -21.92 2.86
CA MET A 64 0.88 -22.18 3.12
C MET A 64 1.57 -22.77 1.89
N GLY A 65 2.88 -22.62 1.83
CA GLY A 65 3.71 -23.18 0.75
C GLY A 65 5.03 -22.42 0.62
N PRO A 66 6.00 -22.96 -0.12
CA PRO A 66 7.30 -22.33 -0.33
C PRO A 66 7.19 -21.02 -1.11
N SER A 67 8.29 -20.28 -1.15
CA SER A 67 8.41 -19.09 -1.99
C SER A 67 8.12 -19.44 -3.45
N GLY A 68 7.30 -18.62 -4.12
CA GLY A 68 6.91 -18.87 -5.51
C GLY A 68 5.89 -20.01 -5.72
N SER A 69 5.32 -20.60 -4.66
CA SER A 69 4.32 -21.68 -4.80
C SER A 69 2.95 -21.23 -5.33
N GLY A 70 2.70 -19.93 -5.40
CA GLY A 70 1.44 -19.35 -5.86
C GLY A 70 0.50 -18.83 -4.76
N LYS A 71 0.96 -18.68 -3.50
CA LYS A 71 0.15 -18.17 -2.37
C LYS A 71 -0.52 -16.82 -2.66
N SER A 72 0.28 -15.79 -2.95
CA SER A 72 -0.23 -14.45 -3.28
C SER A 72 -1.04 -14.47 -4.57
N THR A 73 -0.65 -15.29 -5.56
CA THR A 73 -1.44 -15.48 -6.78
C THR A 73 -2.83 -16.07 -6.49
N LEU A 74 -2.94 -17.01 -5.55
CA LEU A 74 -4.22 -17.58 -5.14
C LEU A 74 -5.08 -16.52 -4.46
N LEU A 75 -4.53 -15.78 -3.49
CA LEU A 75 -5.22 -14.65 -2.85
C LEU A 75 -5.69 -13.61 -3.88
N ASP A 76 -4.82 -13.21 -4.79
CA ASP A 76 -5.15 -12.26 -5.87
C ASP A 76 -6.22 -12.82 -6.82
N SER A 77 -6.18 -14.11 -7.15
CA SER A 77 -7.18 -14.77 -8.02
C SER A 77 -8.54 -14.92 -7.35
N LEU A 78 -8.57 -14.97 -6.01
CA LEU A 78 -9.80 -15.04 -5.22
C LEU A 78 -10.44 -13.66 -5.04
N TRP A 79 -9.66 -12.59 -4.98
CA TRP A 79 -10.16 -11.23 -4.78
C TRP A 79 -10.14 -10.38 -6.07
N ARG A 80 -8.94 -10.07 -6.58
CA ARG A 80 -8.76 -9.14 -7.70
C ARG A 80 -7.55 -9.52 -8.54
N LEU A 81 -7.81 -10.29 -9.60
CA LEU A 81 -6.80 -10.74 -10.54
C LEU A 81 -6.06 -9.55 -11.18
N ALA A 82 -4.74 -9.63 -11.22
CA ALA A 82 -3.92 -8.67 -11.96
C ALA A 82 -4.28 -8.69 -13.46
N ARG A 83 -4.31 -7.50 -14.09
CA ARG A 83 -4.77 -7.35 -15.49
C ARG A 83 -3.99 -8.18 -16.52
N ASN A 84 -2.77 -8.56 -16.18
CA ASN A 84 -1.86 -9.33 -17.02
C ASN A 84 -1.98 -10.85 -16.80
N VAL A 85 -2.80 -11.33 -15.87
CA VAL A 85 -2.98 -12.77 -15.61
C VAL A 85 -4.29 -13.24 -16.21
N LEU A 86 -4.28 -14.40 -16.87
CA LEU A 86 -5.46 -15.07 -17.38
C LEU A 86 -5.93 -16.12 -16.36
N GLN A 87 -7.19 -16.04 -15.94
CA GLN A 87 -7.80 -16.96 -14.97
C GLN A 87 -8.91 -17.77 -15.62
N THR A 88 -8.91 -19.08 -15.38
CA THR A 88 -10.00 -20.01 -15.70
C THR A 88 -10.49 -20.72 -14.44
N GLY A 89 -11.67 -21.34 -14.50
CA GLY A 89 -12.36 -21.90 -13.34
C GLY A 89 -13.49 -21.01 -12.84
N LYS A 90 -14.07 -21.39 -11.69
CA LYS A 90 -15.17 -20.64 -11.05
C LYS A 90 -14.73 -20.19 -9.67
N VAL A 91 -14.96 -18.92 -9.36
CA VAL A 91 -14.92 -18.40 -7.99
C VAL A 91 -16.35 -17.95 -7.68
N LEU A 92 -16.93 -18.50 -6.62
CA LEU A 92 -18.31 -18.29 -6.23
C LEU A 92 -18.34 -17.71 -4.82
N LEU A 93 -19.08 -16.61 -4.66
CA LEU A 93 -19.41 -16.05 -3.36
C LEU A 93 -20.85 -16.44 -3.04
N ASN A 94 -21.07 -17.13 -1.92
CA ASN A 94 -22.38 -17.68 -1.54
C ASN A 94 -23.04 -18.50 -2.67
N GLY A 95 -22.23 -19.31 -3.38
CA GLY A 95 -22.69 -20.14 -4.50
C GLY A 95 -22.95 -19.41 -5.81
N LYS A 96 -22.79 -18.08 -5.88
CA LYS A 96 -23.02 -17.30 -7.11
C LYS A 96 -21.72 -16.69 -7.65
N LYS A 97 -21.60 -16.66 -8.98
CA LYS A 97 -20.50 -15.97 -9.69
C LYS A 97 -20.75 -14.46 -9.62
N ARG A 98 -20.36 -13.82 -8.52
CA ARG A 98 -20.47 -12.37 -8.32
C ARG A 98 -19.11 -11.70 -8.54
N ARG A 99 -19.13 -10.49 -9.11
CA ARG A 99 -17.99 -9.58 -8.94
C ARG A 99 -17.95 -9.20 -7.47
N LEU A 100 -16.78 -9.36 -6.85
CA LEU A 100 -16.58 -8.97 -5.46
C LEU A 100 -16.57 -7.44 -5.43
N ASP A 101 -17.74 -6.85 -5.17
CA ASP A 101 -17.87 -5.41 -5.06
C ASP A 101 -17.16 -4.92 -3.79
N PHE A 102 -16.52 -3.75 -3.88
CA PHE A 102 -15.86 -3.09 -2.75
C PHE A 102 -16.86 -2.94 -1.59
N GLY A 103 -16.46 -3.27 -0.35
CA GLY A 103 -17.29 -3.10 0.87
C GLY A 103 -17.72 -4.42 1.53
N ALA A 104 -18.01 -5.47 0.76
CA ALA A 104 -18.32 -6.80 1.33
C ALA A 104 -17.06 -7.60 1.71
N VAL A 105 -15.93 -7.21 1.15
CA VAL A 105 -14.64 -7.89 1.24
C VAL A 105 -13.55 -6.86 1.54
N ALA A 106 -12.61 -7.27 2.37
CA ALA A 106 -11.43 -6.50 2.73
C ALA A 106 -10.14 -7.25 2.36
N TYR A 107 -9.11 -6.49 1.98
CA TYR A 107 -7.78 -7.03 1.66
C TYR A 107 -6.70 -6.28 2.44
N VAL A 108 -5.92 -7.02 3.22
CA VAL A 108 -4.77 -6.51 3.97
C VAL A 108 -3.48 -6.97 3.28
N THR A 109 -2.71 -6.02 2.76
CA THR A 109 -1.42 -6.30 2.11
C THR A 109 -0.34 -6.71 3.11
N GLN A 110 0.72 -7.33 2.59
CA GLN A 110 1.92 -7.68 3.36
C GLN A 110 2.57 -6.43 3.99
N GLU A 111 2.85 -5.41 3.18
CA GLU A 111 3.48 -4.17 3.63
C GLU A 111 2.52 -3.30 4.46
N ASN A 112 3.04 -2.78 5.57
CA ASN A 112 2.32 -1.85 6.45
C ASN A 112 2.57 -0.41 6.00
N VAL A 113 1.72 0.11 5.13
CA VAL A 113 1.84 1.47 4.57
C VAL A 113 0.90 2.41 5.33
N LEU A 114 1.45 3.22 6.23
CA LEU A 114 0.72 4.13 7.12
C LEU A 114 1.40 5.50 7.19
N LEU A 115 0.63 6.56 7.47
CA LEU A 115 1.16 7.90 7.73
C LEU A 115 1.72 7.98 9.16
N GLY A 116 3.05 7.97 9.29
CA GLY A 116 3.74 7.86 10.58
C GLY A 116 3.53 9.04 11.55
N THR A 117 3.15 10.22 11.05
CA THR A 117 2.94 11.44 11.85
C THR A 117 1.60 11.45 12.59
N LEU A 118 0.66 10.61 12.18
CA LEU A 118 -0.66 10.49 12.76
C LEU A 118 -0.66 9.52 13.94
N THR A 119 -1.59 9.72 14.87
CA THR A 119 -1.87 8.74 15.92
C THR A 119 -2.69 7.56 15.40
N VAL A 120 -2.70 6.47 16.16
CA VAL A 120 -3.53 5.29 15.87
C VAL A 120 -5.01 5.70 15.74
N ARG A 121 -5.55 6.43 16.73
CA ARG A 121 -6.94 6.90 16.74
C ARG A 121 -7.25 7.84 15.58
N GLU A 122 -6.36 8.78 15.28
CA GLU A 122 -6.56 9.70 14.15
C GLU A 122 -6.65 8.93 12.84
N THR A 123 -5.78 7.94 12.64
CA THR A 123 -5.73 7.14 11.41
C THR A 123 -7.01 6.33 11.22
N VAL A 124 -7.48 5.65 12.27
CA VAL A 124 -8.77 4.93 12.25
C VAL A 124 -9.92 5.91 12.03
N THR A 125 -9.91 7.08 12.68
CA THR A 125 -10.96 8.10 12.53
C THR A 125 -11.04 8.68 11.11
N TYR A 126 -9.90 8.99 10.49
CA TYR A 126 -9.87 9.45 9.10
C TYR A 126 -10.40 8.38 8.18
N SER A 127 -9.97 7.14 8.37
CA SER A 127 -10.41 6.01 7.56
C SER A 127 -11.92 5.75 7.69
N ALA A 128 -12.47 5.87 8.90
CA ALA A 128 -13.90 5.79 9.17
C ALA A 128 -14.66 6.93 8.46
N GLN A 129 -14.18 8.17 8.55
CA GLN A 129 -14.83 9.31 7.87
C GLN A 129 -14.83 9.20 6.33
N LEU A 130 -13.82 8.54 5.75
CA LEU A 130 -13.70 8.34 4.31
C LEU A 130 -14.58 7.23 3.76
N ARG A 131 -15.01 6.27 4.59
CA ARG A 131 -15.75 5.08 4.15
C ARG A 131 -17.16 4.96 4.71
N LEU A 132 -17.38 5.39 5.95
CA LEU A 132 -18.70 5.29 6.58
C LEU A 132 -19.70 6.31 5.98
N PRO A 133 -21.00 5.97 5.95
CA PRO A 133 -22.05 6.83 5.42
C PRO A 133 -21.99 8.27 5.92
N SER A 134 -22.37 9.22 5.06
CA SER A 134 -22.43 10.64 5.44
C SER A 134 -23.61 10.96 6.37
N SER A 135 -24.62 10.09 6.43
CA SER A 135 -25.77 10.18 7.33
C SER A 135 -25.42 9.90 8.79
N MET A 136 -24.33 9.18 9.04
CA MET A 136 -23.91 8.81 10.40
C MET A 136 -23.41 10.04 11.17
N SER A 137 -23.88 10.21 12.39
CA SER A 137 -23.47 11.29 13.28
C SER A 137 -22.03 11.15 13.73
N LYS A 138 -21.41 12.26 14.18
CA LYS A 138 -20.03 12.24 14.71
C LYS A 138 -19.88 11.33 15.94
N ALA A 139 -20.93 11.22 16.76
CA ALA A 139 -20.91 10.39 17.96
C ALA A 139 -20.93 8.90 17.59
N GLU A 140 -21.75 8.52 16.61
CA GLU A 140 -21.80 7.15 16.09
C GLU A 140 -20.49 6.76 15.40
N VAL A 141 -19.91 7.65 14.58
CA VAL A 141 -18.58 7.39 13.98
C VAL A 141 -17.53 7.19 15.07
N ARG A 142 -17.56 7.98 16.14
CA ARG A 142 -16.62 7.83 17.26
C ARG A 142 -16.80 6.48 17.97
N ARG A 143 -18.04 6.05 18.21
CA ARG A 143 -18.32 4.71 18.77
C ARG A 143 -17.76 3.60 17.90
N VAL A 144 -17.99 3.63 16.59
CA VAL A 144 -17.42 2.63 15.67
C VAL A 144 -15.89 2.60 15.74
N VAL A 145 -15.25 3.77 15.83
CA VAL A 145 -13.78 3.85 16.00
C VAL A 145 -13.33 3.25 17.33
N ASP A 146 -14.01 3.58 18.43
CA ASP A 146 -13.70 3.06 19.76
C ASP A 146 -13.87 1.53 19.80
N ASP A 147 -15.00 1.03 19.31
CA ASP A 147 -15.31 -0.41 19.23
C ASP A 147 -14.25 -1.15 18.40
N THR A 148 -13.80 -0.56 17.28
CA THR A 148 -12.77 -1.16 16.41
C THR A 148 -11.40 -1.18 17.09
N LEU A 149 -11.07 -0.14 17.85
CA LEU A 149 -9.80 -0.10 18.61
C LEU A 149 -9.81 -1.11 19.75
N ASP A 150 -10.96 -1.33 20.39
CA ASP A 150 -11.13 -2.33 21.44
C ASP A 150 -11.07 -3.76 20.85
N GLU A 151 -11.78 -4.03 19.75
CA GLU A 151 -11.77 -5.34 19.04
C GLU A 151 -10.36 -5.74 18.58
N MET A 152 -9.50 -4.75 18.28
CA MET A 152 -8.11 -4.97 17.86
C MET A 152 -7.07 -4.88 18.99
N GLY A 153 -7.49 -4.65 20.24
CA GLY A 153 -6.59 -4.50 21.38
C GLY A 153 -5.61 -3.33 21.25
N LEU A 154 -6.05 -2.22 20.64
CA LEU A 154 -5.23 -1.03 20.37
C LEU A 154 -5.55 0.16 21.28
N ARG A 155 -6.41 -0.02 22.29
CA ARG A 155 -6.87 1.06 23.16
C ARG A 155 -5.73 1.78 23.90
N GLU A 156 -4.75 1.03 24.40
CA GLU A 156 -3.62 1.58 25.17
C GLU A 156 -2.65 2.42 24.32
N CYS A 157 -2.56 2.13 23.02
CA CYS A 157 -1.70 2.86 22.09
C CYS A 157 -2.49 3.82 21.18
N ALA A 158 -3.79 4.02 21.42
CA ALA A 158 -4.69 4.82 20.59
C ALA A 158 -4.18 6.26 20.35
N GLU A 159 -3.61 6.90 21.37
CA GLU A 159 -3.09 8.28 21.28
C GLU A 159 -1.61 8.35 20.90
N ARG A 160 -0.93 7.21 20.73
CA ARG A 160 0.48 7.20 20.36
C ARG A 160 0.64 7.45 18.84
N PRO A 161 1.67 8.20 18.41
CA PRO A 161 1.99 8.33 16.99
C PRO A 161 2.41 6.97 16.42
N ILE A 162 2.05 6.72 15.16
CA ILE A 162 2.41 5.47 14.46
C ILE A 162 3.93 5.34 14.31
N GLY A 163 4.62 6.47 14.19
CA GLY A 163 6.07 6.55 14.11
C GLY A 163 6.55 6.69 12.68
N THR A 164 7.62 7.45 12.53
CA THR A 164 8.31 7.76 11.28
C THR A 164 9.76 7.28 11.38
N TRP A 165 10.56 7.47 10.33
CA TRP A 165 11.97 7.05 10.35
C TRP A 165 12.79 7.68 11.49
N HIS A 166 12.46 8.92 11.90
CA HIS A 166 13.13 9.65 12.98
C HIS A 166 12.44 9.61 14.37
N LEU A 167 11.16 9.22 14.44
CA LEU A 167 10.40 9.17 15.69
C LEU A 167 9.88 7.76 15.91
N ARG A 168 10.33 7.13 17.00
CA ARG A 168 9.83 5.83 17.44
C ARG A 168 8.32 5.94 17.71
N GLY A 169 7.54 5.04 17.12
CA GLY A 169 6.11 4.93 17.35
C GLY A 169 5.73 3.56 17.91
N ILE A 170 4.57 3.08 17.50
CA ILE A 170 4.01 1.78 17.91
C ILE A 170 4.84 0.59 17.37
N SER A 171 4.69 -0.57 18.00
CA SER A 171 5.39 -1.81 17.65
C SER A 171 4.95 -2.38 16.29
N GLY A 172 5.74 -3.30 15.71
CA GLY A 172 5.40 -3.94 14.45
C GLY A 172 4.06 -4.69 14.50
N GLY A 173 3.80 -5.43 15.59
CA GLY A 173 2.53 -6.13 15.80
C GLY A 173 1.35 -5.16 15.93
N GLU A 174 1.53 -4.05 16.66
CA GLU A 174 0.52 -2.98 16.77
C GLU A 174 0.26 -2.32 15.40
N LYS A 175 1.28 -2.06 14.58
CA LYS A 175 1.11 -1.56 13.21
C LYS A 175 0.28 -2.51 12.37
N LYS A 176 0.52 -3.82 12.47
CA LYS A 176 -0.22 -4.80 11.69
C LYS A 176 -1.68 -4.91 12.13
N ARG A 177 -1.94 -4.93 13.44
CA ARG A 177 -3.30 -4.84 13.97
C ARG A 177 -3.97 -3.54 13.54
N LEU A 178 -3.27 -2.42 13.49
CA LEU A 178 -3.82 -1.17 12.96
C LEU A 178 -4.19 -1.29 11.48
N CYS A 179 -3.35 -1.88 10.63
CA CYS A 179 -3.70 -2.12 9.22
C CYS A 179 -4.97 -2.97 9.08
N ILE A 180 -5.12 -4.01 9.90
CA ILE A 180 -6.33 -4.84 9.94
C ILE A 180 -7.53 -4.02 10.45
N ALA A 181 -7.33 -3.23 11.51
CA ALA A 181 -8.33 -2.33 12.11
C ALA A 181 -8.93 -1.39 11.07
N LEU A 182 -8.08 -0.85 10.18
CA LEU A 182 -8.55 -0.03 9.08
C LEU A 182 -9.52 -0.85 8.24
N GLU A 183 -9.17 -2.03 7.76
CA GLU A 183 -10.07 -2.76 6.85
C GLU A 183 -11.38 -3.26 7.49
N ILE A 184 -11.35 -3.62 8.78
CA ILE A 184 -12.56 -4.11 9.47
C ILE A 184 -13.58 -3.02 9.82
N LEU A 185 -13.22 -1.72 9.73
CA LEU A 185 -14.13 -0.59 10.00
C LEU A 185 -15.43 -0.65 9.19
N THR A 186 -15.38 -1.24 8.00
CA THR A 186 -16.54 -1.40 7.11
C THR A 186 -17.38 -2.64 7.44
N ARG A 187 -17.01 -3.39 8.49
CA ARG A 187 -17.56 -4.69 8.88
C ARG A 187 -17.65 -5.65 7.68
N PRO A 188 -16.51 -5.92 7.00
CA PRO A 188 -16.48 -6.85 5.89
C PRO A 188 -16.80 -8.27 6.39
N ARG A 189 -17.50 -9.04 5.55
CA ARG A 189 -17.86 -10.43 5.85
C ARG A 189 -16.77 -11.41 5.43
N LEU A 190 -15.93 -11.00 4.48
CA LEU A 190 -14.79 -11.75 3.98
C LEU A 190 -13.52 -10.91 4.12
N LEU A 191 -12.49 -11.45 4.76
CA LEU A 191 -11.22 -10.78 4.99
C LEU A 191 -10.08 -11.61 4.41
N PHE A 192 -9.32 -11.01 3.49
CA PHE A 192 -8.08 -11.57 2.96
C PHE A 192 -6.87 -10.91 3.59
N LEU A 193 -5.90 -11.69 4.02
CA LEU A 193 -4.63 -11.19 4.56
C LEU A 193 -3.44 -11.83 3.85
N ASP A 194 -2.55 -10.99 3.35
CA ASP A 194 -1.28 -11.46 2.79
C ASP A 194 -0.17 -11.36 3.85
N GLU A 195 0.33 -12.53 4.25
CA GLU A 195 1.41 -12.76 5.22
C GLU A 195 1.32 -11.87 6.47
N PRO A 196 0.24 -11.96 7.28
CA PRO A 196 0.03 -11.02 8.36
C PRO A 196 1.03 -11.16 9.52
N THR A 197 1.76 -12.28 9.58
CA THR A 197 2.77 -12.56 10.61
C THR A 197 4.19 -12.25 10.16
N SER A 198 4.39 -11.78 8.92
CA SER A 198 5.73 -11.53 8.36
C SER A 198 6.43 -10.37 9.07
N GLY A 199 7.69 -10.58 9.47
CA GLY A 199 8.49 -9.57 10.18
C GLY A 199 8.07 -9.31 11.63
N LEU A 200 7.21 -10.16 12.21
CA LEU A 200 6.82 -10.12 13.62
C LEU A 200 7.58 -11.16 14.44
N ASP A 201 7.81 -10.86 15.72
CA ASP A 201 8.22 -11.86 16.71
C ASP A 201 7.05 -12.82 17.05
N SER A 202 7.37 -13.97 17.63
CA SER A 202 6.40 -15.03 17.90
C SER A 202 5.20 -14.58 18.75
N ALA A 203 5.43 -13.73 19.76
CA ALA A 203 4.36 -13.25 20.63
C ALA A 203 3.43 -12.26 19.91
N SER A 204 4.00 -11.32 19.13
CA SER A 204 3.21 -10.43 18.28
C SER A 204 2.42 -11.18 17.21
N ALA A 205 3.02 -12.19 16.57
CA ALA A 205 2.36 -13.01 15.57
C ALA A 205 1.17 -13.79 16.16
N PHE A 206 1.37 -14.40 17.34
CA PHE A 206 0.29 -15.08 18.07
C PHE A 206 -0.87 -14.13 18.36
N SER A 207 -0.58 -12.96 18.91
CA SER A 207 -1.62 -11.98 19.26
C SER A 207 -2.39 -11.48 18.03
N VAL A 208 -1.73 -11.31 16.88
CA VAL A 208 -2.41 -10.96 15.61
C VAL A 208 -3.36 -12.06 15.16
N ILE A 209 -2.91 -13.32 15.13
CA ILE A 209 -3.75 -14.44 14.67
C ILE A 209 -4.88 -14.75 15.66
N GLU A 210 -4.65 -14.61 16.96
CA GLU A 210 -5.69 -14.72 17.99
C GLU A 210 -6.77 -13.64 17.83
N THR A 211 -6.36 -12.40 17.51
CA THR A 211 -7.31 -11.33 17.17
C THR A 211 -8.13 -11.72 15.94
N LEU A 212 -7.50 -12.23 14.87
CA LEU A 212 -8.22 -12.71 13.68
C LEU A 212 -9.19 -13.84 14.02
N ARG A 213 -8.82 -14.75 14.92
CA ARG A 213 -9.68 -15.86 15.34
C ARG A 213 -10.91 -15.36 16.07
N THR A 214 -10.74 -14.38 16.95
CA THR A 214 -11.84 -13.70 17.64
C THR A 214 -12.76 -13.00 16.62
N LEU A 215 -12.18 -12.29 15.64
CA LEU A 215 -12.94 -11.65 14.56
C LEU A 215 -13.75 -12.64 13.72
N ALA A 216 -13.22 -13.85 13.48
CA ALA A 216 -13.90 -14.90 12.74
C ALA A 216 -15.06 -15.49 13.55
N ILE A 217 -14.79 -15.92 14.79
CA ILE A 217 -15.76 -16.61 15.66
C ILE A 217 -16.89 -15.67 16.08
N ASP A 218 -16.56 -14.55 16.73
CA ASP A 218 -17.55 -13.65 17.33
C ASP A 218 -18.25 -12.80 16.26
N GLY A 219 -17.50 -12.42 15.22
CA GLY A 219 -18.01 -11.60 14.13
C GLY A 219 -18.67 -12.39 13.00
N GLY A 220 -18.63 -13.72 13.01
CA GLY A 220 -19.11 -14.56 11.92
C GLY A 220 -18.43 -14.27 10.58
N ARG A 221 -17.16 -13.84 10.62
CA ARG A 221 -16.39 -13.45 9.43
C ARG A 221 -15.67 -14.65 8.83
N THR A 222 -15.50 -14.64 7.52
CA THR A 222 -14.67 -15.61 6.80
C THR A 222 -13.29 -15.01 6.58
N ILE A 223 -12.24 -15.69 7.05
CA ILE A 223 -10.88 -15.17 6.97
C ILE A 223 -10.01 -16.12 6.15
N VAL A 224 -9.29 -15.57 5.18
CA VAL A 224 -8.30 -16.29 4.38
C VAL A 224 -6.97 -15.57 4.51
N SER A 225 -5.96 -16.26 5.04
CA SER A 225 -4.65 -15.68 5.31
C SER A 225 -3.55 -16.50 4.64
N SER A 226 -2.65 -15.87 3.89
CA SER A 226 -1.37 -16.52 3.55
C SER A 226 -0.43 -16.46 4.75
N VAL A 227 0.33 -17.53 5.01
CA VAL A 227 1.25 -17.60 6.14
C VAL A 227 2.54 -18.27 5.71
N HIS A 228 3.67 -17.62 6.01
CA HIS A 228 5.00 -18.13 5.75
C HIS A 228 5.60 -18.69 7.05
N GLN A 229 5.60 -20.02 7.19
CA GLN A 229 6.21 -20.76 8.29
C GLN A 229 5.79 -20.30 9.72
N PRO A 230 4.55 -20.58 10.16
CA PRO A 230 4.10 -20.25 11.51
C PRO A 230 4.73 -21.15 12.58
N SER A 231 4.87 -20.62 13.80
CA SER A 231 5.17 -21.44 14.99
C SER A 231 4.04 -22.45 15.27
N SER A 232 4.32 -23.51 16.02
CA SER A 232 3.32 -24.53 16.35
C SER A 232 2.07 -23.95 17.03
N GLU A 233 2.25 -22.95 17.92
CA GLU A 233 1.16 -22.26 18.62
C GLU A 233 0.28 -21.47 17.65
N VAL A 234 0.91 -20.74 16.72
CA VAL A 234 0.19 -19.98 15.69
C VAL A 234 -0.50 -20.92 14.71
N PHE A 235 0.14 -22.03 14.34
CA PHE A 235 -0.44 -23.04 13.44
C PHE A 235 -1.72 -23.66 14.03
N ALA A 236 -1.74 -23.90 15.34
CA ALA A 236 -2.90 -24.48 16.04
C ALA A 236 -4.14 -23.56 16.07
N LEU A 237 -4.00 -22.28 15.74
CA LEU A 237 -5.10 -21.32 15.67
C LEU A 237 -5.86 -21.37 14.34
N PHE A 238 -5.31 -22.00 13.30
CA PHE A 238 -5.98 -22.15 12.00
C PHE A 238 -6.92 -23.34 11.98
N ASP A 239 -8.07 -23.18 11.33
CA ASP A 239 -9.07 -24.23 11.22
C ASP A 239 -8.85 -25.08 9.96
N ASP A 240 -8.55 -24.44 8.84
CA ASP A 240 -8.32 -25.08 7.55
C ASP A 240 -6.92 -24.75 7.02
N LEU A 241 -6.28 -25.73 6.38
CA LEU A 241 -4.97 -25.60 5.75
C LEU A 241 -5.10 -25.81 4.23
N CYS A 242 -4.63 -24.84 3.45
CA CYS A 242 -4.39 -24.95 2.02
C CYS A 242 -2.87 -24.97 1.76
N LEU A 243 -2.31 -26.15 1.52
CA LEU A 243 -0.89 -26.31 1.22
C LEU A 243 -0.66 -26.33 -0.30
N LEU A 244 0.16 -25.39 -0.77
CA LEU A 244 0.50 -25.19 -2.18
C LEU A 244 1.96 -25.52 -2.46
N SER A 245 2.22 -26.15 -3.59
CA SER A 245 3.58 -26.31 -4.15
C SER A 245 3.53 -26.18 -5.67
N SER A 246 4.40 -25.34 -6.24
CA SER A 246 4.48 -25.11 -7.70
C SER A 246 3.12 -24.85 -8.41
N GLY A 247 2.18 -24.17 -7.74
CA GLY A 247 0.85 -23.87 -8.26
C GLY A 247 -0.18 -24.99 -8.15
N GLU A 248 0.17 -26.13 -7.55
CA GLU A 248 -0.75 -27.26 -7.28
C GLU A 248 -1.09 -27.36 -5.80
N SER A 249 -2.27 -27.91 -5.49
CA SER A 249 -2.69 -28.21 -4.12
C SER A 249 -2.11 -29.55 -3.68
N VAL A 250 -1.27 -29.50 -2.65
CA VAL A 250 -0.71 -30.69 -1.99
C VAL A 250 -1.71 -31.23 -0.97
N TYR A 251 -2.40 -30.32 -0.28
CA TYR A 251 -3.43 -30.64 0.70
C TYR A 251 -4.40 -29.46 0.82
N PHE A 252 -5.69 -29.76 0.95
CA PHE A 252 -6.69 -28.80 1.42
C PHE A 252 -7.71 -29.52 2.31
N GLY A 253 -7.92 -29.00 3.52
CA GLY A 253 -8.82 -29.58 4.51
C GLY A 253 -8.56 -29.05 5.93
N ASP A 254 -9.10 -29.73 6.95
CA ASP A 254 -8.89 -29.35 8.36
C ASP A 254 -7.40 -29.42 8.73
N ALA A 255 -6.87 -28.35 9.33
CA ALA A 255 -5.45 -28.25 9.66
C ALA A 255 -4.98 -29.37 10.62
N LYS A 256 -5.87 -29.90 11.46
CA LYS A 256 -5.56 -30.98 12.42
C LYS A 256 -5.40 -32.35 11.76
N LEU A 257 -6.00 -32.55 10.58
CA LEU A 257 -5.91 -33.80 9.83
C LEU A 257 -4.70 -33.84 8.89
N ALA A 258 -4.05 -32.70 8.63
CA ALA A 258 -2.86 -32.64 7.77
C ALA A 258 -1.72 -33.58 8.23
N PRO A 259 -1.34 -33.69 9.53
CA PRO A 259 -0.31 -34.64 9.95
C PRO A 259 -0.66 -36.11 9.63
N GLN A 260 -1.95 -36.48 9.71
CA GLN A 260 -2.43 -37.83 9.41
C GLN A 260 -2.30 -38.13 7.91
N PHE A 261 -2.71 -37.20 7.05
CA PHE A 261 -2.54 -37.31 5.60
C PHE A 261 -1.06 -37.52 5.20
N PHE A 262 -0.15 -36.77 5.82
CA PHE A 262 1.30 -36.92 5.58
C PHE A 262 1.81 -38.28 6.06
N ALA A 263 1.36 -38.77 7.22
CA ALA A 263 1.71 -40.10 7.73
C ALA A 263 1.21 -41.22 6.81
N GLU A 264 -0.04 -41.15 6.36
CA GLU A 264 -0.62 -42.11 5.41
C GLU A 264 0.15 -42.16 4.09
N THR A 265 0.70 -41.03 3.64
CA THR A 265 1.48 -40.94 2.39
C THR A 265 2.91 -41.49 2.53
N GLY A 266 3.32 -41.84 3.75
CA GLY A 266 4.66 -42.37 4.05
C GLY A 266 5.66 -41.30 4.53
N PHE A 267 5.18 -40.09 4.84
CA PHE A 267 6.02 -38.97 5.30
C PHE A 267 5.55 -38.42 6.66
N PRO A 268 5.49 -39.25 7.72
CA PRO A 268 4.97 -38.84 9.02
C PRO A 268 5.77 -37.68 9.62
N CYS A 269 5.08 -36.79 10.33
CA CYS A 269 5.73 -35.70 11.06
C CYS A 269 6.49 -36.25 12.28
N PRO A 270 7.77 -35.90 12.48
CA PRO A 270 8.51 -36.27 13.68
C PRO A 270 7.88 -35.68 14.95
N SER A 271 7.95 -36.43 16.06
CA SER A 271 7.29 -36.07 17.34
C SER A 271 7.80 -34.79 17.99
N ARG A 272 9.05 -34.39 17.74
CA ARG A 272 9.69 -33.18 18.29
C ARG A 272 9.83 -32.05 17.27
N ARG A 273 9.11 -32.13 16.15
CA ARG A 273 9.19 -31.14 15.08
C ARG A 273 7.87 -30.43 14.90
N ASN A 274 7.94 -29.13 14.60
CA ASN A 274 6.78 -28.35 14.23
C ASN A 274 6.16 -28.92 12.93
N PRO A 275 4.86 -29.26 12.91
CA PRO A 275 4.18 -29.77 11.72
C PRO A 275 4.29 -28.83 10.52
N SER A 276 4.15 -27.51 10.72
CA SER A 276 4.23 -26.53 9.64
C SER A 276 5.59 -26.56 8.94
N ASP A 277 6.67 -26.67 9.71
CA ASP A 277 8.05 -26.78 9.20
C ASP A 277 8.26 -28.09 8.43
N HIS A 278 7.70 -29.20 8.94
CA HIS A 278 7.76 -30.49 8.27
C HIS A 278 7.05 -30.46 6.92
N PHE A 279 5.83 -29.91 6.88
CA PHE A 279 5.07 -29.80 5.64
C PHE A 279 5.82 -28.98 4.59
N LEU A 280 6.36 -27.81 4.97
CA LEU A 280 7.12 -26.96 4.07
C LEU A 280 8.39 -27.64 3.56
N ARG A 281 9.10 -28.39 4.42
CA ARG A 281 10.29 -29.14 4.01
C ARG A 281 9.97 -30.22 2.99
N CYS A 282 8.85 -30.92 3.15
CA CYS A 282 8.43 -31.96 2.20
C CYS A 282 8.04 -31.42 0.81
N VAL A 283 7.73 -30.12 0.70
CA VAL A 283 7.22 -29.54 -0.56
C VAL A 283 8.13 -28.49 -1.18
N ASN A 284 9.25 -28.13 -0.53
CA ASN A 284 10.17 -27.10 -0.97
C ASN A 284 11.44 -27.68 -1.60
N SER A 285 11.55 -27.58 -2.92
CA SER A 285 12.71 -28.06 -3.69
C SER A 285 14.03 -27.40 -3.31
N ASP A 286 14.01 -26.19 -2.74
CA ASP A 286 15.24 -25.47 -2.37
C ASP A 286 16.09 -26.24 -1.35
N PHE A 287 15.48 -27.13 -0.57
CA PHE A 287 16.21 -27.98 0.37
C PHE A 287 17.07 -29.04 -0.32
N ASP A 288 16.70 -29.47 -1.53
CA ASP A 288 17.49 -30.44 -2.31
C ASP A 288 18.80 -29.79 -2.81
N ASP A 289 18.74 -28.53 -3.23
CA ASP A 289 19.91 -27.76 -3.67
C ASP A 289 20.89 -27.55 -2.51
N VAL A 290 20.38 -27.18 -1.33
CA VAL A 290 21.18 -27.02 -0.11
C VAL A 290 21.79 -28.34 0.34
N ALA A 291 21.00 -29.43 0.32
CA ALA A 291 21.50 -30.76 0.66
C ALA A 291 22.59 -31.24 -0.31
N THR A 292 22.43 -30.96 -1.60
CA THR A 292 23.42 -31.29 -2.64
C THR A 292 24.70 -30.48 -2.48
N ALA A 293 24.60 -29.17 -2.20
CA ALA A 293 25.76 -28.32 -1.92
C ALA A 293 26.52 -28.77 -0.66
N LEU A 294 25.78 -29.16 0.40
CA LEU A 294 26.39 -29.66 1.64
C LEU A 294 27.07 -31.01 1.44
N LYS A 295 26.46 -31.94 0.70
CA LYS A 295 27.08 -33.22 0.31
C LYS A 295 28.38 -33.02 -0.49
N GLY A 296 28.43 -32.01 -1.37
CA GLY A 296 29.64 -31.65 -2.13
C GLY A 296 30.79 -31.08 -1.28
N SER A 297 30.50 -30.61 -0.06
CA SER A 297 31.45 -29.91 0.81
C SER A 297 32.16 -30.78 1.87
N MET A 298 31.99 -32.12 1.85
CA MET A 298 32.62 -33.07 2.79
C MET A 298 32.47 -32.67 4.28
N LYS A 299 31.26 -32.71 4.85
CA LYS A 299 31.08 -32.60 6.33
C LYS A 299 29.81 -33.26 6.92
N LEU A 300 29.25 -34.33 6.34
CA LEU A 300 28.18 -35.09 6.99
C LEU A 300 28.51 -36.59 7.03
N GLN A 301 28.82 -37.06 8.24
CA GLN A 301 28.96 -38.47 8.60
C GLN A 301 27.55 -39.09 8.60
N GLU A 302 27.40 -40.25 7.95
CA GLU A 302 26.14 -40.92 7.55
C GLU A 302 25.21 -41.41 8.70
N ALA A 303 25.34 -40.92 9.93
CA ALA A 303 24.80 -41.63 11.09
C ALA A 303 23.38 -41.25 11.58
N ASP A 304 22.73 -40.19 11.07
CA ASP A 304 21.34 -39.83 11.48
C ASP A 304 20.53 -39.19 10.33
N LEU A 305 20.48 -39.86 9.16
CA LEU A 305 19.80 -39.30 7.98
C LEU A 305 18.26 -39.33 8.12
N ASP A 306 17.65 -38.15 8.18
CA ASP A 306 16.21 -37.91 8.02
C ASP A 306 15.64 -38.79 6.86
N PRO A 307 14.55 -39.54 7.03
CA PRO A 307 13.96 -40.40 5.98
C PRO A 307 13.65 -39.67 4.67
N LEU A 308 13.46 -38.35 4.76
CA LEU A 308 13.22 -37.44 3.63
C LEU A 308 14.44 -37.29 2.70
N LEU A 309 15.67 -37.60 3.15
CA LEU A 309 16.88 -37.51 2.31
C LEU A 309 17.03 -38.67 1.31
N LYS A 310 16.15 -39.69 1.38
CA LYS A 310 16.12 -40.83 0.45
C LYS A 310 15.38 -40.55 -0.85
N TYR A 311 14.48 -39.56 -0.86
CA TYR A 311 13.65 -39.21 -2.01
C TYR A 311 13.96 -37.76 -2.42
N SER A 312 13.87 -37.45 -3.71
CA SER A 312 13.91 -36.05 -4.14
C SER A 312 12.64 -35.33 -3.68
N THR A 313 12.71 -34.04 -3.37
CA THR A 313 11.53 -33.26 -2.96
C THR A 313 10.48 -33.22 -4.08
N THR A 314 10.91 -33.33 -5.34
CA THR A 314 10.00 -33.50 -6.50
C THR A 314 9.20 -34.79 -6.45
N GLU A 315 9.81 -35.92 -6.09
CA GLU A 315 9.12 -37.21 -5.94
C GLU A 315 8.14 -37.20 -4.77
N ILE A 316 8.54 -36.60 -3.64
CA ILE A 316 7.70 -36.44 -2.46
C ILE A 316 6.46 -35.61 -2.82
N ARG A 317 6.66 -34.48 -3.51
CA ARG A 317 5.58 -33.60 -3.98
C ARG A 317 4.60 -34.35 -4.88
N GLU A 318 5.09 -35.06 -5.90
CA GLU A 318 4.23 -35.79 -6.84
C GLU A 318 3.38 -36.84 -6.13
N ARG A 319 3.99 -37.63 -5.23
CA ARG A 319 3.24 -38.60 -4.42
C ARG A 319 2.16 -37.95 -3.55
N LEU A 320 2.46 -36.81 -2.92
CA LEU A 320 1.47 -36.10 -2.10
C LEU A 320 0.32 -35.54 -2.96
N VAL A 321 0.63 -34.92 -4.09
CA VAL A 321 -0.39 -34.35 -5.00
C VAL A 321 -1.29 -35.45 -5.57
N ASP A 322 -0.70 -36.56 -6.04
CA ASP A 322 -1.46 -37.68 -6.59
C ASP A 322 -2.32 -38.36 -5.52
N LYS A 323 -1.76 -38.58 -4.33
CA LYS A 323 -2.52 -39.14 -3.21
C LYS A 323 -3.66 -38.21 -2.78
N TYR A 324 -3.44 -36.90 -2.73
CA TYR A 324 -4.50 -35.94 -2.40
C TYR A 324 -5.64 -36.03 -3.41
N ARG A 325 -5.34 -36.06 -4.72
CA ARG A 325 -6.35 -36.12 -5.80
C ARG A 325 -7.30 -37.32 -5.70
N ILE A 326 -6.81 -38.46 -5.21
CA ILE A 326 -7.60 -39.70 -5.05
C ILE A 326 -8.12 -39.92 -3.62
N SER A 327 -7.73 -39.09 -2.66
CA SER A 327 -8.08 -39.26 -1.26
C SER A 327 -9.51 -38.82 -0.93
N ASP A 328 -10.03 -39.35 0.18
CA ASP A 328 -11.31 -38.94 0.75
C ASP A 328 -11.32 -37.44 1.10
N TYR A 329 -10.18 -36.85 1.46
CA TYR A 329 -10.05 -35.42 1.73
C TYR A 329 -10.47 -34.58 0.52
N ALA A 330 -9.98 -34.88 -0.68
CA ALA A 330 -10.36 -34.15 -1.89
C ALA A 330 -11.83 -34.36 -2.26
N MET A 331 -12.38 -35.56 -2.01
CA MET A 331 -13.79 -35.83 -2.22
C MET A 331 -14.68 -35.02 -1.26
N MET A 332 -14.34 -34.97 0.03
CA MET A 332 -15.05 -34.17 1.04
C MET A 332 -15.05 -32.69 0.69
N VAL A 333 -13.95 -32.16 0.16
CA VAL A 333 -13.85 -30.75 -0.27
C VAL A 333 -14.79 -30.47 -1.43
N ARG A 334 -14.82 -31.35 -2.44
CA ARG A 334 -15.75 -31.22 -3.58
C ARG A 334 -17.21 -31.32 -3.14
N ASN A 335 -17.53 -32.21 -2.22
CA ASN A 335 -18.88 -32.35 -1.66
C ASN A 335 -19.30 -31.09 -0.89
N THR A 336 -18.41 -30.56 -0.02
CA THR A 336 -18.65 -29.32 0.72
C THR A 336 -18.88 -28.13 -0.22
N ILE A 337 -18.09 -28.00 -1.28
CA ILE A 337 -18.29 -26.96 -2.31
C ILE A 337 -19.68 -27.10 -2.95
N HIS A 338 -20.08 -28.33 -3.29
CA HIS A 338 -21.38 -28.60 -3.88
C HIS A 338 -22.53 -28.27 -2.91
N GLU A 339 -22.40 -28.58 -1.62
CA GLU A 339 -23.39 -28.22 -0.59
C GLU A 339 -23.52 -26.71 -0.42
N ILE A 340 -22.40 -25.98 -0.31
CA ILE A 340 -22.38 -24.52 -0.21
C ILE A 340 -23.05 -23.88 -1.44
N SER A 341 -22.80 -24.44 -2.62
CA SER A 341 -23.41 -23.95 -3.87
C SER A 341 -24.94 -24.05 -3.88
N LYS A 342 -25.52 -25.03 -3.17
CA LYS A 342 -26.98 -25.24 -3.09
C LYS A 342 -27.67 -24.30 -2.12
N ILE A 343 -27.01 -23.96 -1.00
CA ILE A 343 -27.60 -23.15 0.08
C ILE A 343 -27.87 -21.71 -0.40
N GLY A 344 -27.01 -21.14 -1.26
CA GLY A 344 -27.34 -19.98 -2.10
C GLY A 344 -27.95 -18.76 -1.40
N VAL A 345 -27.46 -18.36 -0.22
CA VAL A 345 -27.98 -17.18 0.51
C VAL A 345 -27.73 -15.89 -0.28
N MET A 346 -28.80 -15.18 -0.58
CA MET A 346 -28.76 -13.93 -1.33
C MET A 346 -28.58 -12.75 -0.36
N GLU A 347 -27.42 -12.11 -0.41
CA GLU A 347 -27.22 -10.84 0.29
C GLU A 347 -27.16 -9.65 -0.65
N GLU A 348 -27.67 -8.52 -0.16
CA GLU A 348 -27.50 -7.22 -0.76
C GLU A 348 -26.03 -6.77 -0.64
N ALA A 349 -25.41 -6.47 -1.77
CA ALA A 349 -24.04 -5.99 -1.82
C ALA A 349 -23.99 -4.58 -1.22
N VAL A 350 -23.33 -4.43 -0.08
CA VAL A 350 -22.94 -3.10 0.42
C VAL A 350 -21.89 -2.56 -0.55
N LYS A 351 -22.29 -1.58 -1.38
CA LYS A 351 -21.41 -0.91 -2.34
C LYS A 351 -20.38 -0.04 -1.61
N GLY A 352 -19.14 -0.05 -2.08
CA GLY A 352 -17.91 0.62 -1.62
C GLY A 352 -17.99 1.76 -0.60
N SER A 353 -17.26 2.85 -0.83
CA SER A 353 -17.32 4.01 0.07
C SER A 353 -18.71 4.66 -0.02
N GLN A 354 -19.37 4.77 1.14
CA GLN A 354 -20.69 5.43 1.28
C GLN A 354 -20.55 6.92 1.65
N ALA A 355 -19.32 7.44 1.64
CA ALA A 355 -19.04 8.84 1.93
C ALA A 355 -19.28 9.72 0.69
N THR A 356 -19.84 10.91 0.90
CA THR A 356 -20.00 11.90 -0.17
C THR A 356 -18.64 12.45 -0.58
N TRP A 357 -18.49 12.81 -1.86
CA TRP A 357 -17.24 13.36 -2.42
C TRP A 357 -16.75 14.59 -1.64
N CYS A 358 -17.64 15.47 -1.20
CA CYS A 358 -17.29 16.65 -0.39
C CYS A 358 -16.76 16.27 1.02
N LYS A 359 -17.35 15.25 1.65
CA LYS A 359 -16.86 14.72 2.93
C LYS A 359 -15.46 14.12 2.75
N GLN A 360 -15.26 13.34 1.68
CA GLN A 360 -13.95 12.79 1.33
C GLN A 360 -12.90 13.89 1.14
N LEU A 361 -13.20 14.90 0.32
CA LEU A 361 -12.31 16.02 0.06
C LEU A 361 -11.91 16.75 1.36
N ARG A 362 -12.89 17.13 2.18
CA ARG A 362 -12.63 17.84 3.46
C ARG A 362 -11.79 17.01 4.42
N THR A 363 -12.10 15.72 4.55
CA THR A 363 -11.37 14.81 5.44
C THR A 363 -9.94 14.58 4.95
N LEU A 364 -9.73 14.40 3.65
CA LEU A 364 -8.39 14.26 3.06
C LEU A 364 -7.57 15.54 3.21
N THR A 365 -8.14 16.72 2.94
CA THR A 365 -7.45 17.99 3.11
C THR A 365 -7.03 18.20 4.56
N LYS A 366 -7.92 17.91 5.51
CA LYS A 366 -7.60 18.02 6.95
C LYS A 366 -6.48 17.04 7.35
N ARG A 367 -6.55 15.79 6.88
CA ARG A 367 -5.54 14.75 7.14
C ARG A 367 -4.18 15.18 6.59
N SER A 368 -4.11 15.55 5.32
CA SER A 368 -2.89 15.97 4.64
C SER A 368 -2.31 17.25 5.28
N TYR A 369 -3.15 18.23 5.64
CA TYR A 369 -2.69 19.43 6.35
C TYR A 369 -2.04 19.10 7.71
N ILE A 370 -2.65 18.21 8.51
CA ILE A 370 -2.08 17.78 9.80
C ILE A 370 -0.80 16.99 9.59
N ASN A 371 -0.75 16.13 8.57
CA ASN A 371 0.47 15.41 8.19
C ASN A 371 1.61 16.40 7.91
N MET A 372 1.40 17.35 6.99
CA MET A 372 2.38 18.37 6.61
C MET A 372 2.80 19.26 7.78
N TYR A 373 1.88 19.63 8.67
CA TYR A 373 2.17 20.47 9.84
C TYR A 373 3.04 19.76 10.89
N ARG A 374 2.76 18.47 11.15
CA ARG A 374 3.45 17.66 12.16
C ARG A 374 4.75 17.06 11.65
N ASP A 375 4.91 16.95 10.33
CA ASP A 375 6.14 16.50 9.71
C ASP A 375 7.26 17.54 9.90
N PHE A 376 8.07 17.31 10.93
CA PHE A 376 9.19 18.19 11.26
C PHE A 376 10.30 18.12 10.21
N GLY A 377 10.55 16.94 9.66
CA GLY A 377 11.69 16.68 8.78
C GLY A 377 11.56 17.34 7.42
N TYR A 378 10.37 17.34 6.81
CA TYR A 378 10.22 17.77 5.41
C TYR A 378 9.73 19.22 5.25
N TYR A 379 8.57 19.59 5.81
CA TYR A 379 7.98 20.91 5.55
C TYR A 379 8.59 22.03 6.41
N ARG A 380 8.87 21.77 7.70
CA ARG A 380 9.46 22.79 8.58
C ARG A 380 10.91 23.10 8.20
N LEU A 381 11.71 22.07 7.95
CA LEU A 381 13.08 22.22 7.48
C LEU A 381 13.13 23.01 6.16
N ARG A 382 12.18 22.74 5.24
CA ARG A 382 12.07 23.47 3.98
C ARG A 382 11.76 24.95 4.20
N ILE A 383 10.82 25.31 5.08
CA ILE A 383 10.55 26.71 5.41
C ILE A 383 11.82 27.40 5.93
N ILE A 384 12.57 26.75 6.83
CA ILE A 384 13.82 27.28 7.40
C ILE A 384 14.87 27.49 6.29
N ILE A 385 15.10 26.49 5.45
CA ILE A 385 16.08 26.59 4.35
C ILE A 385 15.69 27.71 3.38
N TYR A 386 14.40 27.88 3.07
CA TYR A 386 13.93 28.95 2.21
C TYR A 386 14.18 30.35 2.81
N VAL A 387 13.95 30.51 4.10
CA VAL A 387 14.24 31.77 4.82
C VAL A 387 15.74 32.04 4.85
N LEU A 388 16.58 31.05 5.16
CA LEU A 388 18.04 31.20 5.15
C LEU A 388 18.56 31.59 3.76
N MET A 389 18.09 30.92 2.71
CA MET A 389 18.43 31.25 1.33
C MET A 389 17.99 32.68 0.94
N ALA A 390 16.83 33.13 1.43
CA ALA A 390 16.34 34.48 1.22
C ALA A 390 17.22 35.53 1.91
N ILE A 391 17.69 35.25 3.14
CA ILE A 391 18.63 36.10 3.86
C ILE A 391 19.97 36.17 3.11
N CYS A 392 20.54 35.02 2.72
CA CYS A 392 21.79 34.98 1.95
C CYS A 392 21.68 35.76 0.63
N LEU A 393 20.56 35.63 -0.09
CA LEU A 393 20.35 36.39 -1.32
C LEU A 393 20.18 37.89 -1.03
N GLY A 394 19.43 38.23 0.01
CA GLY A 394 19.21 39.61 0.43
C GLY A 394 20.48 40.31 0.88
N THR A 395 21.42 39.62 1.53
CA THR A 395 22.72 40.18 1.93
C THR A 395 23.65 40.36 0.73
N ILE A 396 23.68 39.41 -0.22
CA ILE A 396 24.50 39.53 -1.44
C ILE A 396 24.07 40.74 -2.28
N TYR A 397 22.77 40.98 -2.38
CA TYR A 397 22.19 42.09 -3.16
C TYR A 397 21.71 43.23 -2.24
N TYR A 398 22.38 43.46 -1.11
CA TYR A 398 21.97 44.50 -0.17
C TYR A 398 22.13 45.91 -0.77
N ASP A 399 21.08 46.72 -0.67
CA ASP A 399 21.04 48.13 -1.09
C ASP A 399 21.59 48.39 -2.51
N VAL A 400 21.02 47.70 -3.49
CA VAL A 400 21.36 47.93 -4.89
C VAL A 400 20.90 49.35 -5.27
N GLY A 401 21.86 50.28 -5.43
CA GLY A 401 21.63 51.70 -5.74
C GLY A 401 20.89 51.95 -7.07
N ASN A 402 20.97 53.16 -7.63
CA ASN A 402 20.16 53.57 -8.80
C ASN A 402 20.94 53.72 -10.13
N GLY A 403 22.16 53.18 -10.20
CA GLY A 403 22.99 53.26 -11.41
C GLY A 403 22.60 52.27 -12.51
N TYR A 404 23.26 52.33 -13.67
CA TYR A 404 23.03 51.38 -14.77
C TYR A 404 23.35 49.92 -14.37
N THR A 405 24.41 49.72 -13.59
CA THR A 405 24.79 48.40 -13.03
C THR A 405 23.73 47.85 -12.06
N ALA A 406 22.94 48.72 -11.43
CA ALA A 406 21.88 48.30 -10.52
C ALA A 406 20.71 47.62 -11.24
N ILE A 407 20.43 48.00 -12.50
CA ILE A 407 19.39 47.37 -13.31
C ILE A 407 19.73 45.90 -13.55
N GLN A 408 20.99 45.63 -13.91
CA GLN A 408 21.48 44.27 -14.11
C GLN A 408 21.48 43.48 -12.79
N ALA A 409 21.93 44.08 -11.68
CA ALA A 409 21.93 43.40 -10.38
C ALA A 409 20.50 43.03 -9.91
N ARG A 410 19.52 43.93 -10.06
CA ARG A 410 18.10 43.64 -9.74
C ARG A 410 17.51 42.57 -10.66
N ALA A 411 17.85 42.58 -11.95
CA ALA A 411 17.45 41.54 -12.88
C ALA A 411 18.06 40.16 -12.53
N SER A 412 19.33 40.13 -12.13
CA SER A 412 20.02 38.92 -11.64
C SER A 412 19.39 38.37 -10.36
N CYS A 413 19.06 39.23 -9.40
CA CYS A 413 18.34 38.82 -8.20
C CYS A 413 16.96 38.22 -8.55
N GLY A 414 16.19 38.88 -9.41
CA GLY A 414 14.89 38.36 -9.89
C GLY A 414 15.02 37.02 -10.61
N GLY A 415 16.06 36.87 -11.46
CA GLY A 415 16.40 35.62 -12.13
C GLY A 415 16.70 34.49 -11.13
N PHE A 416 17.49 34.77 -10.09
CA PHE A 416 17.81 33.80 -9.05
C PHE A 416 16.58 33.37 -8.24
N VAL A 417 15.70 34.32 -7.87
CA VAL A 417 14.43 34.01 -7.17
C VAL A 417 13.52 33.16 -8.06
N SER A 418 13.31 33.55 -9.31
CA SER A 418 12.42 32.80 -10.22
C SER A 418 12.97 31.42 -10.63
N GLY A 419 14.29 31.28 -10.70
CA GLY A 419 14.97 30.04 -11.09
C GLY A 419 15.35 29.17 -9.89
N PHE A 420 16.36 29.60 -9.13
CA PHE A 420 16.98 28.81 -8.07
C PHE A 420 16.06 28.60 -6.86
N MET A 421 15.38 29.64 -6.37
CA MET A 421 14.45 29.45 -5.24
C MET A 421 13.28 28.55 -5.61
N THR A 422 12.79 28.62 -6.84
CA THR A 422 11.76 27.67 -7.30
C THR A 422 12.34 26.26 -7.41
N PHE A 423 13.55 26.09 -7.97
CA PHE A 423 14.23 24.79 -8.09
C PHE A 423 14.37 24.04 -6.76
N MET A 424 14.63 24.74 -5.65
CA MET A 424 14.71 24.16 -4.31
C MET A 424 13.42 23.44 -3.86
N SER A 425 12.29 23.64 -4.55
CA SER A 425 11.03 22.96 -4.26
C SER A 425 11.05 21.46 -4.60
N ILE A 426 12.08 20.98 -5.31
CA ILE A 426 12.31 19.55 -5.51
C ILE A 426 12.41 18.77 -4.19
N GLY A 427 12.79 19.44 -3.09
CA GLY A 427 12.87 18.83 -1.76
C GLY A 427 11.55 18.28 -1.21
N GLY A 428 10.40 18.62 -1.80
CA GLY A 428 9.09 18.01 -1.45
C GLY A 428 8.86 16.61 -2.03
N PHE A 429 9.68 16.19 -3.01
CA PHE A 429 9.50 14.94 -3.75
C PHE A 429 9.48 13.65 -2.88
N PRO A 430 10.40 13.45 -1.89
CA PRO A 430 10.35 12.24 -1.05
C PRO A 430 9.02 12.08 -0.32
N SER A 431 8.48 13.17 0.23
CA SER A 431 7.20 13.17 0.95
C SER A 431 6.04 12.76 0.04
N PHE A 432 6.03 13.22 -1.21
CA PHE A 432 5.01 12.81 -2.19
C PHE A 432 5.09 11.33 -2.57
N ILE A 433 6.27 10.71 -2.61
CA ILE A 433 6.38 9.26 -2.86
C ILE A 433 5.75 8.48 -1.71
N GLU A 434 6.04 8.85 -0.47
CA GLU A 434 5.47 8.16 0.71
C GLU A 434 3.95 8.26 0.73
N GLU A 435 3.40 9.45 0.49
CA GLU A 435 1.95 9.63 0.38
C GLU A 435 1.35 8.88 -0.81
N MET A 436 2.06 8.81 -1.95
CA MET A 436 1.61 8.07 -3.14
C MET A 436 1.47 6.57 -2.87
N LYS A 437 2.35 6.00 -2.03
CA LYS A 437 2.23 4.58 -1.59
C LYS A 437 0.94 4.37 -0.80
N VAL A 438 0.66 5.23 0.19
CA VAL A 438 -0.58 5.18 0.99
C VAL A 438 -1.80 5.33 0.08
N PHE A 439 -1.78 6.33 -0.82
CA PHE A 439 -2.85 6.57 -1.79
C PHE A 439 -3.12 5.35 -2.66
N SER A 440 -2.07 4.69 -3.15
CA SER A 440 -2.21 3.52 -4.02
C SER A 440 -2.95 2.39 -3.31
N LEU A 441 -2.65 2.16 -2.03
CA LEU A 441 -3.30 1.13 -1.21
C LEU A 441 -4.75 1.50 -0.89
N GLU A 442 -5.00 2.70 -0.38
CA GLU A 442 -6.35 3.18 -0.05
C GLU A 442 -7.28 3.17 -1.26
N ARG A 443 -6.76 3.50 -2.44
CA ARG A 443 -7.51 3.43 -3.69
C ARG A 443 -7.82 1.99 -4.09
N GLN A 444 -6.88 1.08 -3.89
CA GLN A 444 -7.09 -0.33 -4.20
C GLN A 444 -8.18 -0.96 -3.32
N ASN A 445 -8.37 -0.46 -2.10
CA ASN A 445 -9.45 -0.85 -1.18
C ASN A 445 -10.72 0.01 -1.33
N GLY A 446 -10.76 0.92 -2.32
CA GLY A 446 -11.97 1.68 -2.65
C GLY A 446 -12.31 2.83 -1.70
N HIS A 447 -11.32 3.41 -1.00
CA HIS A 447 -11.56 4.46 0.00
C HIS A 447 -12.06 5.77 -0.65
N TYR A 448 -11.42 6.22 -1.73
CA TYR A 448 -11.74 7.48 -2.42
C TYR A 448 -11.13 7.52 -3.84
N GLY A 449 -11.57 8.51 -4.64
CA GLY A 449 -11.14 8.70 -6.02
C GLY A 449 -9.91 9.60 -6.20
N VAL A 450 -9.32 9.56 -7.40
CA VAL A 450 -8.09 10.32 -7.74
C VAL A 450 -8.28 11.83 -7.65
N ALA A 451 -9.41 12.34 -8.15
CA ALA A 451 -9.68 13.77 -8.16
C ALA A 451 -9.75 14.34 -6.73
N ALA A 452 -10.38 13.60 -5.80
CA ALA A 452 -10.46 14.00 -4.40
C ALA A 452 -9.06 14.08 -3.78
N TYR A 453 -8.18 13.12 -4.06
CA TYR A 453 -6.80 13.13 -3.59
C TYR A 453 -6.00 14.33 -4.09
N ILE A 454 -5.95 14.53 -5.42
CA ILE A 454 -5.14 15.60 -6.04
C ILE A 454 -5.59 16.98 -5.53
N ILE A 455 -6.90 17.25 -5.53
CA ILE A 455 -7.44 18.52 -5.05
C ILE A 455 -7.17 18.68 -3.55
N SER A 456 -7.34 17.61 -2.77
CA SER A 456 -7.10 17.68 -1.33
C SER A 456 -5.66 18.03 -0.98
N ASN A 457 -4.69 17.45 -1.71
CA ASN A 457 -3.27 17.67 -1.48
C ASN A 457 -2.83 19.07 -1.94
N PHE A 458 -3.38 19.56 -3.05
CA PHE A 458 -3.15 20.93 -3.50
C PHE A 458 -3.67 21.94 -2.46
N LEU A 459 -4.88 21.75 -1.95
CA LEU A 459 -5.47 22.63 -0.94
C LEU A 459 -4.75 22.58 0.41
N SER A 460 -4.23 21.40 0.81
CA SER A 460 -3.51 21.26 2.07
C SER A 460 -2.12 21.90 2.04
N SER A 461 -1.43 21.89 0.90
CA SER A 461 -0.10 22.49 0.76
C SER A 461 -0.11 24.03 0.63
N MET A 462 -1.22 24.61 0.15
CA MET A 462 -1.38 26.05 -0.06
C MET A 462 -0.86 26.95 1.09
N PRO A 463 -1.23 26.73 2.38
CA PRO A 463 -0.79 27.61 3.47
C PRO A 463 0.73 27.56 3.69
N PHE A 464 1.35 26.40 3.51
CA PHE A 464 2.80 26.23 3.68
C PHE A 464 3.56 26.89 2.53
N LEU A 465 3.10 26.69 1.29
CA LEU A 465 3.67 27.35 0.13
C LEU A 465 3.54 28.86 0.21
N LEU A 466 2.37 29.35 0.62
CA LEU A 466 2.13 30.79 0.82
C LEU A 466 3.09 31.35 1.87
N THR A 467 3.24 30.68 3.01
CA THR A 467 4.15 31.11 4.08
C THR A 467 5.60 31.14 3.60
N MET A 468 6.06 30.12 2.87
CA MET A 468 7.41 30.08 2.30
C MET A 468 7.65 31.21 1.30
N SER A 469 6.73 31.41 0.36
CA SER A 469 6.86 32.44 -0.67
C SER A 469 6.77 33.84 -0.09
N TRP A 470 5.86 34.10 0.87
CA TRP A 470 5.73 35.41 1.50
C TRP A 470 6.92 35.75 2.39
N ALA A 471 7.42 34.80 3.19
CA ALA A 471 8.58 35.04 4.04
C ALA A 471 9.83 35.35 3.20
N SER A 472 10.11 34.50 2.20
CA SER A 472 11.27 34.69 1.31
C SER A 472 11.14 35.94 0.43
N ALA A 473 9.94 36.22 -0.10
CA ALA A 473 9.68 37.44 -0.87
C ALA A 473 9.85 38.70 -0.01
N SER A 474 9.37 38.71 1.24
CA SER A 474 9.49 39.86 2.13
C SER A 474 10.96 40.21 2.38
N ILE A 475 11.76 39.21 2.76
CA ILE A 475 13.19 39.40 3.05
C ILE A 475 13.92 39.93 1.82
N THR A 476 13.78 39.26 0.67
CA THR A 476 14.48 39.64 -0.56
C THR A 476 14.00 40.98 -1.11
N TYR A 477 12.70 41.27 -1.05
CA TYR A 477 12.14 42.48 -1.65
C TYR A 477 12.65 43.76 -0.98
N TRP A 478 12.64 43.76 0.36
CA TRP A 478 13.02 44.92 1.16
C TRP A 478 14.54 45.10 1.25
N MET A 479 15.33 44.02 1.37
CA MET A 479 16.80 44.11 1.43
C MET A 479 17.42 44.62 0.13
N VAL A 480 16.86 44.22 -1.01
CA VAL A 480 17.35 44.63 -2.35
C VAL A 480 16.83 46.01 -2.76
N LYS A 481 15.86 46.57 -2.00
CA LYS A 481 15.14 47.81 -2.32
C LYS A 481 14.56 47.79 -3.75
N PHE A 482 13.74 46.79 -4.02
CA PHE A 482 12.86 46.83 -5.19
C PHE A 482 11.86 48.00 -5.11
N ARG A 483 11.13 48.26 -6.21
CA ARG A 483 10.24 49.44 -6.34
C ARG A 483 9.29 49.56 -5.12
N PRO A 484 9.23 50.70 -4.41
CA PRO A 484 8.33 50.83 -3.28
C PRO A 484 6.86 50.75 -3.74
N GLY A 485 6.04 50.00 -3.00
CA GLY A 485 4.60 49.86 -3.26
C GLY A 485 4.07 48.46 -2.96
N PHE A 486 2.96 48.37 -2.23
CA PHE A 486 2.37 47.10 -1.82
C PHE A 486 1.93 46.23 -3.00
N SER A 487 1.41 46.84 -4.07
CA SER A 487 0.98 46.11 -5.28
C SER A 487 2.13 45.39 -5.98
N TYR A 488 3.30 46.02 -6.06
CA TYR A 488 4.50 45.43 -6.65
C TYR A 488 5.09 44.31 -5.79
N PHE A 489 5.09 44.51 -4.46
CA PHE A 489 5.46 43.47 -3.51
C PHE A 489 4.52 42.25 -3.61
N ALA A 490 3.20 42.48 -3.58
CA ALA A 490 2.20 41.42 -3.68
C ALA A 490 2.34 40.66 -5.00
N PHE A 491 2.58 41.35 -6.12
CA PHE A 491 2.84 40.72 -7.41
C PHE A 491 4.10 39.85 -7.38
N PHE A 492 5.19 40.32 -6.76
CA PHE A 492 6.43 39.55 -6.62
C PHE A 492 6.23 38.29 -5.75
N ALA A 493 5.57 38.43 -4.61
CA ALA A 493 5.25 37.31 -3.72
C ALA A 493 4.31 36.28 -4.38
N LEU A 494 3.28 36.74 -5.10
CA LEU A 494 2.36 35.88 -5.84
C LEU A 494 3.05 35.18 -7.03
N ASN A 495 3.99 35.84 -7.69
CA ASN A 495 4.77 35.21 -8.76
C ASN A 495 5.65 34.07 -8.22
N LEU A 496 6.32 34.30 -7.09
CA LEU A 496 7.11 33.27 -6.41
C LEU A 496 6.22 32.10 -5.94
N TYR A 497 5.06 32.42 -5.35
CA TYR A 497 4.07 31.41 -4.96
C TYR A 497 3.56 30.59 -6.15
N GLY A 498 3.22 31.24 -7.26
CA GLY A 498 2.80 30.56 -8.49
C GLY A 498 3.89 29.65 -9.03
N GLY A 499 5.14 30.11 -9.07
CA GLY A 499 6.27 29.30 -9.50
C GLY A 499 6.48 28.06 -8.64
N VAL A 500 6.49 28.22 -7.32
CA VAL A 500 6.66 27.11 -6.38
C VAL A 500 5.52 26.10 -6.50
N SER A 501 4.27 26.59 -6.63
CA SER A 501 3.08 25.73 -6.79
C SER A 501 3.10 24.92 -8.08
N VAL A 502 3.60 25.49 -9.19
CA VAL A 502 3.76 24.77 -10.46
C VAL A 502 4.79 23.65 -10.31
N ILE A 503 5.93 23.92 -9.66
CA ILE A 503 6.96 22.88 -9.45
C ILE A 503 6.43 21.76 -8.55
N GLU A 504 5.71 22.07 -7.48
CA GLU A 504 5.09 21.02 -6.63
C GLU A 504 4.11 20.15 -7.43
N SER A 505 3.26 20.79 -8.22
CA SER A 505 2.29 20.07 -9.06
C SER A 505 2.99 19.18 -10.09
N LEU A 506 4.09 19.66 -10.68
CA LEU A 506 4.93 18.88 -11.58
C LEU A 506 5.58 17.69 -10.86
N MET A 507 6.09 17.90 -9.64
CA MET A 507 6.70 16.83 -8.85
C MET A 507 5.72 15.74 -8.45
N MET A 508 4.45 16.10 -8.19
CA MET A 508 3.39 15.12 -7.97
C MET A 508 3.11 14.27 -9.22
N ILE A 509 3.18 14.87 -10.42
CA ILE A 509 3.04 14.11 -11.67
C ILE A 509 4.22 13.15 -11.84
N ILE A 510 5.44 13.61 -11.55
CA ILE A 510 6.64 12.77 -11.63
C ILE A 510 6.59 11.62 -10.61
N SER A 511 6.11 11.86 -9.38
CA SER A 511 6.00 10.81 -8.35
C SER A 511 4.96 9.75 -8.71
N ALA A 512 3.92 10.11 -9.47
CA ALA A 512 2.95 9.17 -9.99
C ALA A 512 3.50 8.29 -11.13
N LEU A 513 4.44 8.82 -11.93
CA LEU A 513 5.03 8.11 -13.06
C LEU A 513 6.23 7.24 -12.68
N VAL A 514 7.03 7.71 -11.72
CA VAL A 514 8.30 7.09 -11.35
C VAL A 514 8.23 6.58 -9.91
N PRO A 515 8.14 5.25 -9.69
CA PRO A 515 8.06 4.67 -8.35
C PRO A 515 9.40 4.72 -7.60
N ASN A 516 10.52 4.90 -8.32
CA ASN A 516 11.85 4.94 -7.73
C ASN A 516 12.25 6.37 -7.33
N PHE A 517 12.63 6.53 -6.06
CA PHE A 517 13.02 7.81 -5.49
C PHE A 517 14.17 8.50 -6.22
N LEU A 518 15.28 7.79 -6.46
CA LEU A 518 16.47 8.39 -7.07
C LEU A 518 16.20 8.80 -8.52
N MET A 519 15.55 7.92 -9.28
CA MET A 519 15.18 8.20 -10.67
C MET A 519 14.24 9.40 -10.79
N GLY A 520 13.26 9.49 -9.89
CA GLY A 520 12.32 10.61 -9.87
C GLY A 520 12.98 11.94 -9.53
N LEU A 521 13.96 11.94 -8.63
CA LEU A 521 14.75 13.13 -8.31
C LEU A 521 15.63 13.58 -9.49
N ILE A 522 16.29 12.65 -10.18
CA ILE A 522 17.08 12.94 -11.39
C ILE A 522 16.19 13.51 -12.51
N LEU A 523 15.06 12.87 -12.77
CA LEU A 523 14.11 13.31 -13.80
C LEU A 523 13.53 14.69 -13.45
N GLY A 524 13.10 14.88 -12.19
CA GLY A 524 12.59 16.14 -11.69
C GLY A 524 13.60 17.28 -11.80
N ALA A 525 14.84 17.06 -11.37
CA ALA A 525 15.91 18.04 -11.49
C ALA A 525 16.23 18.37 -12.96
N GLY A 526 16.22 17.37 -13.84
CA GLY A 526 16.41 17.57 -15.28
C GLY A 526 15.32 18.42 -15.91
N VAL A 527 14.04 18.11 -15.63
CA VAL A 527 12.90 18.88 -16.15
C VAL A 527 12.93 20.32 -15.63
N ILE A 528 13.12 20.52 -14.32
CA ILE A 528 13.21 21.89 -13.77
C ILE A 528 14.43 22.62 -14.35
N GLY A 529 15.58 21.94 -14.51
CA GLY A 529 16.78 22.52 -15.09
C GLY A 529 16.54 23.08 -16.50
N ILE A 530 15.81 22.33 -17.34
CA ILE A 530 15.39 22.78 -18.68
C ILE A 530 14.46 24.00 -18.57
N MET A 531 13.51 23.99 -17.63
CA MET A 531 12.60 25.12 -17.38
C MET A 531 13.35 26.36 -16.88
N MET A 532 14.42 26.17 -16.10
CA MET A 532 15.27 27.25 -15.59
C MET A 532 16.12 27.87 -16.70
N LEU A 533 16.73 27.05 -17.56
CA LEU A 533 17.52 27.51 -18.72
C LEU A 533 16.69 28.40 -19.66
N THR A 534 15.40 28.11 -19.76
CA THR A 534 14.47 28.78 -20.65
C THR A 534 13.66 29.89 -20.00
N SER A 535 13.94 30.20 -18.72
CA SER A 535 13.23 31.19 -17.89
C SER A 535 13.26 32.64 -18.41
N GLY A 536 14.02 32.93 -19.46
CA GLY A 536 14.16 34.28 -20.02
C GLY A 536 15.26 35.13 -19.36
N PHE A 537 15.92 34.60 -18.32
CA PHE A 537 17.07 35.24 -17.66
C PHE A 537 18.38 35.03 -18.44
N PHE A 538 18.73 33.77 -18.76
CA PHE A 538 19.96 33.45 -19.49
C PHE A 538 19.95 33.93 -20.94
N ARG A 539 18.80 33.82 -21.59
CA ARG A 539 18.56 34.33 -22.94
C ARG A 539 17.10 34.70 -23.11
N LEU A 540 16.83 35.82 -23.78
CA LEU A 540 15.48 36.31 -24.03
C LEU A 540 14.69 35.33 -24.92
N LEU A 541 13.43 35.08 -24.57
CA LEU A 541 12.53 34.16 -25.31
C LEU A 541 12.49 34.38 -26.84
N PRO A 542 12.43 35.62 -27.37
CA PRO A 542 12.35 35.86 -28.81
C PRO A 542 13.59 35.39 -29.58
N GLU A 543 14.74 35.35 -28.91
CA GLU A 543 16.06 35.02 -29.47
C GLU A 543 16.39 33.53 -29.35
N LEU A 544 15.53 32.73 -28.73
CA LEU A 544 15.70 31.29 -28.66
C LEU A 544 15.50 30.64 -30.04
N PRO A 545 16.25 29.56 -30.36
CA PRO A 545 16.08 28.81 -31.60
C PRO A 545 14.62 28.33 -31.79
N LYS A 546 14.06 28.58 -32.98
CA LYS A 546 12.61 28.51 -33.22
C LYS A 546 11.99 27.11 -33.01
N ILE A 547 12.65 26.05 -33.46
CA ILE A 547 12.01 24.72 -33.60
C ILE A 547 11.87 24.00 -32.25
N PHE A 548 12.94 23.92 -31.44
CA PHE A 548 12.95 23.15 -30.20
C PHE A 548 12.74 24.00 -28.94
N TRP A 549 13.23 25.26 -28.93
CA TRP A 549 13.32 26.07 -27.72
C TRP A 549 12.31 27.20 -27.62
N LYS A 550 11.60 27.54 -28.70
CA LYS A 550 10.64 28.66 -28.71
C LYS A 550 9.19 28.18 -28.59
N TYR A 551 8.78 27.18 -29.35
CA TYR A 551 7.38 26.72 -29.37
C TYR A 551 6.95 25.94 -28.12
N PRO A 552 7.58 24.82 -27.71
CA PRO A 552 7.12 24.04 -26.55
C PRO A 552 7.38 24.75 -25.21
N VAL A 553 8.49 25.49 -25.14
CA VAL A 553 8.97 26.16 -23.94
C VAL A 553 8.15 27.41 -23.58
N SER A 554 7.63 28.14 -24.56
CA SER A 554 6.84 29.36 -24.30
C SER A 554 5.58 29.10 -23.44
N TYR A 555 5.03 27.89 -23.49
CA TYR A 555 3.87 27.45 -22.70
C TYR A 555 4.24 26.92 -21.31
N ILE A 556 5.49 26.49 -21.12
CA ILE A 556 5.98 25.85 -19.89
C ILE A 556 6.61 26.88 -18.93
N VAL A 557 7.15 27.99 -19.46
CA VAL A 557 7.95 28.95 -18.69
C VAL A 557 7.09 30.05 -18.05
N TYR A 558 6.66 29.82 -16.80
CA TYR A 558 5.96 30.81 -15.96
C TYR A 558 6.88 31.92 -15.45
N GLY A 559 8.16 31.64 -15.20
CA GLY A 559 9.13 32.60 -14.66
C GLY A 559 9.41 33.79 -15.59
N SER A 560 9.35 33.56 -16.90
CA SER A 560 9.61 34.60 -17.91
C SER A 560 8.55 35.69 -17.95
N TRP A 561 7.29 35.35 -17.64
CA TRP A 561 6.19 36.31 -17.58
C TRP A 561 6.29 37.19 -16.33
N GLY A 562 6.66 36.60 -15.19
CA GLY A 562 6.94 37.31 -13.95
C GLY A 562 8.10 38.31 -14.09
N LEU A 563 9.23 37.87 -14.63
CA LEU A 563 10.39 38.73 -14.86
C LEU A 563 10.11 39.85 -15.87
N LYS A 564 9.42 39.56 -16.98
CA LYS A 564 9.08 40.57 -18.01
C LYS A 564 8.17 41.66 -17.47
N VAL A 565 7.18 41.31 -16.65
CA VAL A 565 6.33 42.31 -16.00
C VAL A 565 7.17 43.13 -15.02
N HIS A 566 7.96 42.48 -14.16
CA HIS A 566 8.79 43.18 -13.17
C HIS A 566 9.79 44.15 -13.81
N THR A 567 10.49 43.73 -14.87
CA THR A 567 11.43 44.57 -15.63
C THR A 567 10.71 45.70 -16.38
N ARG A 568 9.57 45.44 -17.04
CA ARG A 568 8.76 46.50 -17.68
C ARG A 568 8.21 47.52 -16.70
N THR A 569 7.75 47.11 -15.51
CA THR A 569 7.31 48.03 -14.45
C THR A 569 8.45 48.82 -13.82
N THR A 570 9.66 48.25 -13.79
CA THR A 570 10.85 48.95 -13.30
C THR A 570 11.32 50.00 -14.30
N CYS A 571 11.29 49.69 -15.60
CA CYS A 571 11.67 50.62 -16.68
C CYS A 571 10.62 51.72 -16.94
N SER A 572 9.31 51.43 -16.83
CA SER A 572 8.23 52.41 -17.08
C SER A 572 8.02 53.42 -15.95
N GLY A 573 8.34 53.08 -14.70
CA GLY A 573 8.29 54.05 -13.59
C GLY A 573 9.35 55.16 -13.72
N TRP A 574 10.44 54.89 -14.45
CA TRP A 574 11.49 55.87 -14.70
C TRP A 574 11.15 56.83 -15.84
N SER A 575 10.25 56.48 -16.77
CA SER A 575 9.81 57.41 -17.82
C SER A 575 8.81 58.45 -17.32
N SER A 576 8.15 58.23 -16.18
CA SER A 576 7.27 59.22 -15.54
C SER A 576 7.97 60.03 -14.44
N SER A 577 9.26 59.77 -14.20
CA SER A 577 10.09 60.46 -13.18
C SER A 577 11.18 61.33 -13.81
N ARG A 578 11.10 61.58 -15.13
CA ARG A 578 11.90 62.57 -15.85
C ARG A 578 11.04 63.75 -16.26
#